data_AF-V4UHQ3-F1
#
_entry.id   AF-V4UHQ3-F1
#
_cell.length_a   1.000
_cell.length_b   1.000
_cell.length_c   1.000
_cell.angle_alpha   90.00
_cell.angle_beta   90.00
_cell.angle_gamma   90.00
#
_symmetry.space_group_name_H-M   'P 1'
#
loop_
_entity.id
_entity.type
_entity.pdbx_description
1 polymer ?
#
loop_
_entity_poly.entity_id
_entity_poly.type
_entity_poly.pdbx_seq_one_letter_code
_entity_poly.pdbx_strand_id
1 'polypeptide(L)'
;MKLRMSLEAYVVLQSFFLSFLLFIIALFLYDLYEMSNHLGTAGSNNSGGPPVALNERILSSMSHRSVAAHPWHDLEIGPGAPAVCNCVVEIGKGGKVKYELDKASGLIKVDRVLYSSVVYPHNYGFIPRTICEDSDPMDVLVLMQEPVLPGSFLRCRAIGLMPMIDQGEKDDKIIAVCADDPEFRHYKDIKELPPHRLAEIRRFFEDYKKNENKKVDVEDFLPAEAAIEAIKYSMDLYASYIVESLRQ
;
A
#
# COMPACT_ATOMS: atom_id res chain seq x y z
N MET A 1 3.98 23.60 29.67
CA MET A 1 5.17 24.49 29.72
C MET A 1 5.65 24.68 28.28
N LYS A 2 5.31 25.79 27.60
CA LYS A 2 5.78 26.06 26.22
C LYS A 2 7.22 26.56 26.29
N LEU A 3 8.18 25.77 25.81
CA LEU A 3 9.54 26.28 25.60
C LEU A 3 9.49 27.34 24.49
N ARG A 4 9.74 28.58 24.86
CA ARG A 4 9.97 29.69 23.92
C ARG A 4 11.48 29.74 23.69
N MET A 5 11.96 29.27 22.54
CA MET A 5 13.36 29.49 22.14
C MET A 5 13.62 30.99 22.06
N SER A 6 14.77 31.44 22.58
CA SER A 6 15.18 32.85 22.46
C SER A 6 15.49 33.16 20.99
N LEU A 7 15.31 34.43 20.61
CA LEU A 7 15.59 34.91 19.25
C LEU A 7 17.07 34.65 18.86
N GLU A 8 17.98 34.68 19.84
CA GLU A 8 19.40 34.36 19.65
C GLU A 8 19.62 32.89 19.25
N ALA A 9 18.89 31.95 19.85
CA ALA A 9 18.99 30.53 19.51
C ALA A 9 18.52 30.25 18.07
N TYR A 10 17.55 31.02 17.57
CA TYR A 10 17.07 30.91 16.19
C TYR A 10 18.09 31.41 15.16
N VAL A 11 18.76 32.53 15.45
CA VAL A 11 19.81 33.11 14.58
C VAL A 11 21.04 32.20 14.52
N VAL A 12 21.42 31.60 15.65
CA VAL A 12 22.51 30.62 15.71
C VAL A 12 22.15 29.38 14.88
N LEU A 13 20.95 28.83 15.04
CA LEU A 13 20.51 27.65 14.30
C LEU A 13 20.45 27.89 12.78
N GLN A 14 19.98 29.06 12.34
CA GLN A 14 20.00 29.43 10.92
C GLN A 14 21.42 29.59 10.37
N SER A 15 22.35 30.16 11.15
CA SER A 15 23.74 30.31 10.71
C SER A 15 24.45 28.96 10.56
N PHE A 16 24.19 28.01 11.46
CA PHE A 16 24.67 26.63 11.33
C PHE A 16 24.08 25.93 10.11
N PHE A 17 22.79 26.12 9.83
CA PHE A 17 22.15 25.52 8.66
C PHE A 17 22.70 26.07 7.34
N LEU A 18 22.94 27.38 7.27
CA LEU A 18 23.52 28.03 6.08
C LEU A 18 24.97 27.59 5.85
N SER A 19 25.77 27.49 6.92
CA SER A 19 27.16 27.02 6.83
C SER A 19 27.25 25.55 6.41
N PHE A 20 26.34 24.70 6.92
CA PHE A 20 26.26 23.29 6.52
C PHE A 20 25.82 23.13 5.06
N LEU A 21 24.86 23.93 4.61
CA LEU A 21 24.41 23.93 3.21
C LEU A 21 25.53 24.38 2.25
N LEU A 22 26.29 25.42 2.61
CA LEU A 22 27.45 25.88 1.84
C LEU A 22 28.56 24.81 1.77
N PHE A 23 28.76 24.04 2.85
CA PHE A 23 29.71 22.93 2.87
C PHE A 23 29.30 21.79 1.93
N ILE A 24 28.02 21.42 1.90
CA ILE A 24 27.49 20.42 0.96
C ILE A 24 27.65 20.89 -0.50
N ILE A 25 27.38 22.17 -0.78
CA ILE A 25 27.56 22.75 -2.13
C ILE A 25 29.04 22.72 -2.52
N ALA A 26 29.96 23.04 -1.61
CA ALA A 26 31.39 23.00 -1.87
C ALA A 26 31.90 21.58 -2.17
N LEU A 27 31.42 20.56 -1.46
CA LEU A 27 31.72 19.15 -1.75
C LEU A 27 31.21 18.75 -3.14
N PHE A 28 29.99 19.16 -3.49
CA PHE A 28 29.41 18.88 -4.80
C PHE A 28 30.16 19.55 -5.95
N LEU A 29 30.63 20.79 -5.74
CA LEU A 29 31.45 21.52 -6.70
C LEU A 29 32.86 20.94 -6.84
N TYR A 30 33.44 20.42 -5.74
CA TYR A 30 34.72 19.72 -5.77
C TYR A 30 34.63 18.41 -6.55
N ASP A 31 33.58 17.61 -6.33
CA ASP A 31 33.33 16.39 -7.10
C ASP A 31 33.11 16.68 -8.59
N LEU A 32 32.40 17.76 -8.92
CA LEU A 32 32.26 18.23 -10.31
C LEU A 32 33.58 18.68 -10.93
N TYR A 33 34.47 19.30 -10.15
CA TYR A 33 35.79 19.73 -10.61
C TYR A 33 36.74 18.54 -10.85
N GLU A 34 36.76 17.56 -9.94
CA GLU A 34 37.48 16.29 -10.12
C GLU A 34 36.99 15.51 -11.35
N MET A 35 35.66 15.45 -11.57
CA MET A 35 35.08 14.85 -12.78
C MET A 35 35.49 15.60 -14.06
N SER A 36 35.62 16.93 -14.01
CA SER A 36 36.05 17.73 -15.15
C SER A 36 37.52 17.49 -15.52
N ASN A 37 38.39 17.23 -14.54
CA ASN A 37 39.81 17.00 -14.78
C ASN A 37 40.12 15.59 -15.31
N HIS A 38 39.23 14.62 -15.09
CA HIS A 38 39.37 13.26 -15.61
C HIS A 38 39.03 13.09 -17.10
N LEU A 39 38.44 14.09 -17.75
CA LEU A 39 38.04 14.05 -19.18
C LEU A 39 39.08 14.68 -20.13
N GLY A 40 40.26 15.06 -19.63
CA GLY A 40 41.25 15.85 -20.35
C GLY A 40 42.32 15.10 -21.16
N THR A 41 42.01 14.00 -21.87
CA THR A 41 42.95 13.42 -22.87
C THR A 41 42.23 12.70 -24.02
N ALA A 42 41.82 13.42 -25.06
CA ALA A 42 41.72 12.92 -26.45
C ALA A 42 41.44 14.10 -27.40
N GLY A 43 42.26 14.26 -28.44
CA GLY A 43 42.20 15.40 -29.36
C GLY A 43 41.55 15.10 -30.73
N SER A 44 41.23 16.22 -31.41
CA SER A 44 41.11 16.47 -32.86
C SER A 44 39.76 16.32 -33.58
N ASN A 45 39.15 17.49 -33.85
CA ASN A 45 38.47 17.99 -35.07
C ASN A 45 37.41 17.14 -35.80
N ASN A 46 36.14 17.59 -35.77
CA ASN A 46 35.42 18.03 -36.99
C ASN A 46 34.12 18.79 -36.64
N SER A 47 33.64 19.58 -37.60
CA SER A 47 32.50 20.49 -37.58
C SER A 47 31.12 19.84 -37.33
N GLY A 48 30.28 20.57 -36.58
CA GLY A 48 28.89 20.24 -36.25
C GLY A 48 28.66 20.46 -34.77
N GLY A 49 27.78 21.40 -34.41
CA GLY A 49 27.44 21.68 -33.01
C GLY A 49 27.10 20.37 -32.26
N PRO A 50 27.42 20.26 -30.97
CA PRO A 50 27.34 18.98 -30.29
C PRO A 50 25.92 18.46 -30.45
N PRO A 51 25.71 17.17 -30.79
CA PRO A 51 24.40 16.58 -30.57
C PRO A 51 24.15 16.85 -29.10
N VAL A 52 23.04 17.51 -28.80
CA VAL A 52 22.57 17.61 -27.42
C VAL A 52 22.51 16.15 -26.98
N ALA A 53 23.48 15.73 -26.19
CA ALA A 53 23.45 14.44 -25.53
C ALA A 53 22.29 14.59 -24.54
N LEU A 54 21.08 14.41 -25.04
CA LEU A 54 19.89 14.16 -24.27
C LEU A 54 20.33 13.04 -23.34
N ASN A 55 20.57 13.43 -22.09
CA ASN A 55 21.30 12.63 -21.11
C ASN A 55 20.90 11.17 -21.29
N GLU A 56 21.86 10.25 -21.45
CA GLU A 56 21.51 8.82 -21.52
C GLU A 56 20.62 8.42 -20.35
N ARG A 57 20.68 9.14 -19.21
CA ARG A 57 19.69 9.11 -18.13
C ARG A 57 18.26 9.48 -18.54
N ILE A 58 18.05 10.62 -19.22
CA ILE A 58 16.74 11.05 -19.73
C ILE A 58 16.26 10.03 -20.78
N LEU A 59 17.11 9.64 -21.73
CA LEU A 59 16.76 8.62 -22.72
C LEU A 59 16.48 7.25 -22.07
N SER A 60 17.23 6.85 -21.04
CA SER A 60 16.97 5.60 -20.27
C SER A 60 15.69 5.66 -19.43
N SER A 61 15.34 6.85 -18.92
CA SER A 61 14.11 7.12 -18.18
C SER A 61 12.88 7.20 -19.09
N MET A 62 13.09 7.45 -20.39
CA MET A 62 12.05 7.44 -21.41
C MET A 62 11.97 6.10 -22.17
N SER A 63 13.06 5.33 -22.21
CA SER A 63 13.12 4.01 -22.87
C SER A 63 12.63 2.87 -21.99
N HIS A 64 12.82 2.97 -20.67
CA HIS A 64 11.98 2.23 -19.73
C HIS A 64 10.71 3.05 -19.59
N ARG A 65 9.58 2.50 -20.04
CA ARG A 65 8.28 2.98 -19.57
C ARG A 65 8.33 2.90 -18.03
N SER A 66 8.62 4.01 -17.38
CA SER A 66 8.37 4.25 -15.96
C SER A 66 6.85 4.37 -15.80
N VAL A 67 6.11 3.33 -16.17
CA VAL A 67 4.73 3.18 -15.75
C VAL A 67 4.82 2.97 -14.25
N ALA A 68 4.17 3.85 -13.48
CA ALA A 68 4.05 3.67 -12.05
C ALA A 68 3.54 2.25 -11.79
N ALA A 69 4.21 1.51 -10.90
CA ALA A 69 3.86 0.13 -10.64
C ALA A 69 2.39 0.04 -10.22
N HIS A 70 1.62 -0.79 -10.91
CA HIS A 70 0.22 -1.02 -10.61
C HIS A 70 0.12 -1.89 -9.35
N PRO A 71 -0.44 -1.39 -8.22
CA PRO A 71 -0.36 -2.07 -6.94
C PRO A 71 -1.09 -3.42 -6.92
N TRP A 72 -2.05 -3.65 -7.82
CA TRP A 72 -2.72 -4.94 -7.95
C TRP A 72 -1.97 -5.96 -8.82
N HIS A 73 -1.31 -5.52 -9.89
CA HIS A 73 -0.75 -6.41 -10.90
C HIS A 73 0.76 -6.59 -10.74
N ASP A 74 1.48 -5.50 -10.50
CA ASP A 74 2.94 -5.47 -10.47
C ASP A 74 3.49 -5.88 -9.10
N LEU A 75 2.78 -5.58 -8.01
CA LEU A 75 3.17 -6.03 -6.68
C LEU A 75 3.02 -7.56 -6.57
N GLU A 76 4.08 -8.23 -6.12
CA GLU A 76 4.02 -9.65 -5.85
C GLU A 76 3.14 -9.95 -4.63
N ILE A 77 2.43 -11.07 -4.67
CA ILE A 77 1.64 -11.56 -3.53
C ILE A 77 2.52 -11.94 -2.32
N GLY A 78 3.81 -12.21 -2.55
CA GLY A 78 4.79 -12.53 -1.51
C GLY A 78 5.03 -14.05 -1.34
N PRO A 79 6.24 -14.45 -0.87
CA PRO A 79 6.67 -15.85 -0.88
C PRO A 79 5.99 -16.74 0.17
N GLY A 80 5.24 -16.15 1.11
CA GLY A 80 4.48 -16.90 2.13
C GLY A 80 3.04 -17.19 1.73
N ALA A 81 2.61 -16.77 0.54
CA ALA A 81 1.24 -16.96 0.08
C ALA A 81 0.92 -18.45 -0.08
N PRO A 82 -0.34 -18.88 0.17
CA PRO A 82 -1.51 -18.06 0.55
C PRO A 82 -1.59 -17.69 2.04
N ALA A 83 -0.78 -18.30 2.92
CA ALA A 83 -0.90 -18.08 4.37
C ALA A 83 -0.39 -16.71 4.85
N VAL A 84 0.65 -16.19 4.21
CA VAL A 84 1.21 -14.85 4.48
C VAL A 84 1.40 -14.12 3.17
N CYS A 85 0.59 -13.09 2.93
CA CYS A 85 0.60 -12.33 1.69
C CYS A 85 1.03 -10.88 1.94
N ASN A 86 1.43 -10.19 0.89
CA ASN A 86 1.43 -8.74 0.87
C ASN A 86 -0.03 -8.25 0.83
N CYS A 87 -0.30 -7.10 1.44
CA CYS A 87 -1.57 -6.41 1.44
C CYS A 87 -1.31 -4.94 1.15
N VAL A 88 -2.01 -4.37 0.16
CA VAL A 88 -2.02 -2.93 -0.10
C VAL A 88 -3.11 -2.32 0.74
N VAL A 89 -2.77 -1.37 1.62
CA VAL A 89 -3.72 -0.69 2.50
C VAL A 89 -4.42 0.41 1.72
N GLU A 90 -5.74 0.40 1.72
CA GLU A 90 -6.57 1.46 1.16
C GLU A 90 -7.04 2.41 2.27
N ILE A 91 -7.42 1.87 3.43
CA ILE A 91 -8.00 2.66 4.52
C ILE A 91 -7.27 2.35 5.81
N GLY A 92 -6.64 3.36 6.39
CA GLY A 92 -6.00 3.24 7.69
C GLY A 92 -7.01 3.05 8.82
N LYS A 93 -6.61 2.34 9.88
CA LYS A 93 -7.38 2.22 11.13
C LYS A 93 -7.84 3.60 11.64
N GLY A 94 -9.10 3.70 12.03
CA GLY A 94 -9.75 4.95 12.45
C GLY A 94 -10.15 5.87 11.29
N GLY A 95 -9.91 5.47 10.05
CA GLY A 95 -10.30 6.21 8.85
C GLY A 95 -11.80 6.20 8.61
N LYS A 96 -12.32 7.34 8.15
CA LYS A 96 -13.71 7.52 7.69
C LYS A 96 -13.82 7.71 6.17
N VAL A 97 -12.72 8.08 5.52
CA VAL A 97 -12.65 8.19 4.06
C VAL A 97 -12.47 6.79 3.51
N LYS A 98 -13.43 6.33 2.70
CA LYS A 98 -13.28 5.12 1.91
C LYS A 98 -12.46 5.48 0.68
N TYR A 99 -11.20 5.12 0.74
CA TYR A 99 -10.36 5.06 -0.44
C TYR A 99 -10.56 3.70 -1.12
N GLU A 100 -10.26 3.64 -2.40
CA GLU A 100 -10.29 2.42 -3.21
C GLU A 100 -9.23 2.49 -4.30
N LEU A 101 -8.78 1.33 -4.77
CA LEU A 101 -7.99 1.22 -5.98
C LEU A 101 -8.83 1.57 -7.22
N ASP A 102 -8.42 2.58 -7.97
CA ASP A 102 -8.88 2.78 -9.33
C ASP A 102 -8.13 1.82 -10.27
N LYS A 103 -8.75 0.68 -10.60
CA LYS A 103 -8.15 -0.43 -11.39
C LYS A 103 -7.61 -0.01 -12.76
N ALA A 104 -8.12 1.07 -13.33
CA ALA A 104 -7.67 1.56 -14.63
C ALA A 104 -6.35 2.34 -14.53
N SER A 105 -6.20 3.19 -13.51
CA SER A 105 -4.99 4.02 -13.32
C SER A 105 -3.96 3.39 -12.39
N GLY A 106 -4.36 2.44 -11.55
CA GLY A 106 -3.53 1.90 -10.47
C GLY A 106 -3.34 2.84 -9.28
N LEU A 107 -4.10 3.93 -9.21
CA LEU A 107 -4.00 4.92 -8.14
C LEU A 107 -5.07 4.72 -7.08
N ILE A 108 -4.77 5.17 -5.86
CA ILE A 108 -5.75 5.22 -4.78
C ILE A 108 -6.64 6.45 -4.96
N LYS A 109 -7.94 6.21 -5.09
CA LYS A 109 -8.99 7.21 -5.30
C LYS A 109 -9.88 7.29 -4.07
N VAL A 110 -10.42 8.47 -3.79
CA VAL A 110 -11.51 8.60 -2.81
C VAL A 110 -12.82 8.16 -3.47
N ASP A 111 -13.42 7.10 -2.95
CA ASP A 111 -14.79 6.70 -3.29
C ASP A 111 -15.78 7.66 -2.64
N ARG A 112 -15.78 7.64 -1.29
CA ARG A 112 -16.69 8.46 -0.47
C ARG A 112 -16.20 8.61 0.96
N VAL A 113 -16.84 9.48 1.72
CA VAL A 113 -16.78 9.47 3.19
C VAL A 113 -17.92 8.59 3.70
N LEU A 114 -17.68 7.73 4.70
CA LEU A 114 -18.74 6.89 5.27
C LEU A 114 -19.92 7.75 5.79
N TYR A 115 -21.15 7.33 5.50
CA TYR A 115 -22.35 8.09 5.88
C TYR A 115 -22.71 7.88 7.36
N SER A 116 -22.34 6.73 7.88
CA SER A 116 -22.43 6.37 9.30
C SER A 116 -21.36 7.12 10.12
N SER A 117 -21.54 7.16 11.44
CA SER A 117 -20.55 7.75 12.37
C SER A 117 -19.40 6.79 12.71
N VAL A 118 -19.43 5.56 12.19
CA VAL A 118 -18.38 4.56 12.43
C VAL A 118 -17.11 4.87 11.63
N VAL A 119 -16.01 4.28 12.07
CA VAL A 119 -14.70 4.33 11.42
C VAL A 119 -14.17 2.91 11.29
N TYR A 120 -13.28 2.66 10.32
CA TYR A 120 -12.69 1.34 10.14
C TYR A 120 -11.90 0.93 11.41
N PRO A 121 -12.24 -0.20 12.07
CA PRO A 121 -11.64 -0.58 13.34
C PRO A 121 -10.17 -1.02 13.21
N HIS A 122 -9.78 -1.42 12.00
CA HIS A 122 -8.46 -1.94 11.63
C HIS A 122 -8.09 -1.47 10.22
N ASN A 123 -6.84 -1.69 9.80
CA ASN A 123 -6.43 -1.32 8.44
C ASN A 123 -7.17 -2.20 7.43
N TYR A 124 -7.60 -1.62 6.33
CA TYR A 124 -8.37 -2.29 5.29
C TYR A 124 -7.69 -2.10 3.95
N GLY A 125 -7.74 -3.12 3.11
CA GLY A 125 -7.33 -3.02 1.72
C GLY A 125 -7.43 -4.38 1.06
N PHE A 126 -6.50 -4.69 0.16
CA PHE A 126 -6.61 -5.87 -0.68
C PHE A 126 -5.28 -6.63 -0.86
N ILE A 127 -5.41 -7.90 -1.27
CA ILE A 127 -4.29 -8.77 -1.60
C ILE A 127 -3.96 -8.64 -3.10
N PRO A 128 -2.74 -8.27 -3.50
CA PRO A 128 -2.39 -8.14 -4.91
C PRO A 128 -2.38 -9.51 -5.59
N ARG A 129 -2.56 -9.55 -6.92
CA ARG A 129 -2.63 -10.78 -7.73
C ARG A 129 -3.68 -11.80 -7.27
N THR A 130 -4.82 -11.28 -6.85
CA THR A 130 -6.03 -12.05 -6.53
C THR A 130 -7.23 -11.42 -7.25
N ILE A 131 -8.29 -12.18 -7.50
CA ILE A 131 -9.55 -11.66 -8.03
C ILE A 131 -10.73 -12.48 -7.49
N CYS A 132 -11.84 -11.81 -7.18
CA CYS A 132 -13.09 -12.39 -6.73
C CYS A 132 -14.13 -12.41 -7.87
N GLU A 133 -15.29 -13.00 -7.60
CA GLU A 133 -16.36 -13.15 -8.61
C GLU A 133 -16.98 -11.80 -9.03
N ASP A 134 -16.85 -10.77 -8.18
CA ASP A 134 -17.20 -9.38 -8.45
C ASP A 134 -16.15 -8.61 -9.28
N SER A 135 -15.09 -9.30 -9.71
CA SER A 135 -13.95 -8.72 -10.44
C SER A 135 -13.11 -7.71 -9.65
N ASP A 136 -13.23 -7.70 -8.33
CA ASP A 136 -12.35 -6.95 -7.43
C ASP A 136 -11.27 -7.86 -6.81
N PRO A 137 -10.13 -7.29 -6.37
CA PRO A 137 -9.13 -8.05 -5.62
C PRO A 137 -9.69 -8.55 -4.28
N MET A 138 -9.12 -9.62 -3.72
CA MET A 138 -9.55 -10.16 -2.43
C MET A 138 -9.34 -9.14 -1.30
N ASP A 139 -10.43 -8.78 -0.63
CA ASP A 139 -10.45 -7.86 0.50
C ASP A 139 -9.81 -8.45 1.77
N VAL A 140 -9.12 -7.61 2.53
CA VAL A 140 -8.49 -7.99 3.79
C VAL A 140 -8.57 -6.89 4.85
N LEU A 141 -8.95 -7.29 6.06
CA LEU A 141 -8.89 -6.47 7.27
C LEU A 141 -7.69 -6.89 8.11
N VAL A 142 -6.70 -6.01 8.26
CA VAL A 142 -5.43 -6.27 8.94
C VAL A 142 -5.40 -5.65 10.33
N LEU A 143 -5.38 -6.51 11.35
CA LEU A 143 -5.19 -6.16 12.74
C LEU A 143 -3.70 -5.86 13.01
N MET A 144 -3.46 -4.67 13.57
CA MET A 144 -2.14 -4.21 14.05
C MET A 144 -2.32 -3.00 14.99
N GLN A 145 -1.23 -2.57 15.62
CA GLN A 145 -1.22 -1.47 16.57
C GLN A 145 -1.58 -0.13 15.90
N GLU A 146 -0.85 0.21 14.82
CA GLU A 146 -0.87 1.54 14.21
C GLU A 146 -1.69 1.61 12.90
N PRO A 147 -2.28 2.77 12.57
CA PRO A 147 -2.85 3.01 11.26
C PRO A 147 -1.76 3.10 10.20
N VAL A 148 -2.06 2.60 9.00
CA VAL A 148 -1.16 2.65 7.84
C VAL A 148 -1.73 3.60 6.79
N LEU A 149 -0.84 4.34 6.11
CA LEU A 149 -1.24 5.31 5.09
C LEU A 149 -1.77 4.58 3.83
N PRO A 150 -2.85 5.08 3.21
CA PRO A 150 -3.35 4.56 1.94
C PRO A 150 -2.27 4.46 0.86
N GLY A 151 -2.27 3.37 0.10
CA GLY A 151 -1.29 3.06 -0.94
C GLY A 151 0.02 2.44 -0.42
N SER A 152 0.21 2.34 0.90
CA SER A 152 1.32 1.56 1.47
C SER A 152 0.99 0.08 1.44
N PHE A 153 2.00 -0.80 1.42
CA PHE A 153 1.78 -2.24 1.59
C PHE A 153 2.54 -2.80 2.79
N LEU A 154 2.04 -3.92 3.31
CA LEU A 154 2.61 -4.65 4.44
C LEU A 154 2.45 -6.16 4.24
N ARG A 155 3.15 -6.97 5.05
CA ARG A 155 2.91 -8.41 5.09
C ARG A 155 1.85 -8.74 6.11
N CYS A 156 0.82 -9.49 5.72
CA CYS A 156 -0.25 -9.93 6.60
C CYS A 156 -0.39 -11.46 6.59
N ARG A 157 -0.58 -12.06 7.76
CA ARG A 157 -0.91 -13.47 7.92
C ARG A 157 -2.43 -13.62 8.01
N ALA A 158 -3.02 -14.42 7.13
CA ALA A 158 -4.42 -14.77 7.22
C ALA A 158 -4.66 -15.62 8.47
N ILE A 159 -5.64 -15.22 9.29
CA ILE A 159 -6.01 -15.93 10.53
C ILE A 159 -7.48 -16.34 10.56
N GLY A 160 -8.31 -15.79 9.66
CA GLY A 160 -9.71 -16.19 9.54
C GLY A 160 -10.37 -15.60 8.32
N LEU A 161 -11.56 -16.11 8.02
CA LEU A 161 -12.42 -15.64 6.94
C LEU A 161 -13.71 -15.13 7.57
N MET A 162 -14.18 -13.97 7.13
CA MET A 162 -15.44 -13.38 7.53
C MET A 162 -16.41 -13.46 6.34
N PRO A 163 -17.27 -14.49 6.27
CA PRO A 163 -18.30 -14.54 5.26
C PRO A 163 -19.28 -13.40 5.47
N MET A 164 -19.59 -12.69 4.40
CA MET A 164 -20.45 -11.52 4.44
C MET A 164 -21.35 -11.49 3.21
N ILE A 165 -22.60 -11.13 3.43
CA ILE A 165 -23.60 -10.92 2.39
C ILE A 165 -23.91 -9.43 2.33
N ASP A 166 -23.53 -8.77 1.24
CA ASP A 166 -23.85 -7.37 0.96
C ASP A 166 -24.95 -7.30 -0.11
N GLN A 167 -26.14 -6.84 0.26
CA GLN A 167 -27.30 -6.74 -0.65
C GLN A 167 -27.68 -8.04 -1.37
N GLY A 168 -27.33 -9.21 -0.81
CA GLY A 168 -27.61 -10.52 -1.38
C GLY A 168 -26.45 -11.11 -2.20
N GLU A 169 -25.37 -10.37 -2.38
CA GLU A 169 -24.14 -10.84 -3.03
C GLU A 169 -23.09 -11.21 -1.98
N LYS A 170 -22.26 -12.19 -2.32
CA LYS A 170 -21.21 -12.70 -1.42
C LYS A 170 -19.99 -11.77 -1.51
N ASP A 171 -19.58 -11.22 -0.37
CA ASP A 171 -18.47 -10.26 -0.24
C ASP A 171 -17.55 -10.68 0.93
N ASP A 172 -17.01 -11.89 0.83
CA ASP A 172 -16.15 -12.46 1.87
C ASP A 172 -14.91 -11.60 2.12
N LYS A 173 -14.52 -11.47 3.39
CA LYS A 173 -13.32 -10.70 3.77
C LYS A 173 -12.32 -11.53 4.54
N ILE A 174 -11.05 -11.43 4.18
CA ILE A 174 -9.97 -12.05 4.94
C ILE A 174 -9.74 -11.24 6.23
N ILE A 175 -9.67 -11.94 7.36
CA ILE A 175 -9.18 -11.37 8.61
C ILE A 175 -7.73 -11.78 8.77
N ALA A 176 -6.84 -10.79 8.91
CA ALA A 176 -5.41 -11.01 8.98
C ALA A 176 -4.77 -10.19 10.10
N VAL A 177 -3.54 -10.56 10.46
CA VAL A 177 -2.67 -9.76 11.35
C VAL A 177 -1.43 -9.32 10.60
N CYS A 178 -0.87 -8.16 10.96
CA CYS A 178 0.43 -7.76 10.43
C CYS A 178 1.51 -8.76 10.87
N ALA A 179 2.19 -9.38 9.91
CA ALA A 179 3.18 -10.42 10.16
C ALA A 179 4.46 -9.89 10.83
N ASP A 180 4.66 -8.57 10.76
CA ASP A 180 5.84 -7.86 11.28
C ASP A 180 5.55 -7.06 12.56
N ASP A 181 4.29 -6.98 12.99
CA ASP A 181 3.92 -6.31 14.24
C ASP A 181 4.19 -7.23 15.43
N PRO A 182 5.11 -6.89 16.37
CA PRO A 182 5.45 -7.74 17.51
C PRO A 182 4.26 -8.08 18.40
N GLU A 183 3.26 -7.20 18.48
CA GLU A 183 2.07 -7.39 19.31
C GLU A 183 1.07 -8.36 18.66
N PHE A 184 1.06 -8.48 17.32
CA PHE A 184 0.04 -9.26 16.62
C PHE A 184 0.57 -10.48 15.86
N ARG A 185 1.87 -10.54 15.54
CA ARG A 185 2.47 -11.60 14.69
C ARG A 185 2.33 -13.02 15.25
N HIS A 186 1.98 -13.16 16.53
CA HIS A 186 1.84 -14.45 17.20
C HIS A 186 0.47 -15.10 16.99
N TYR A 187 -0.55 -14.34 16.59
CA TYR A 187 -1.86 -14.88 16.26
C TYR A 187 -1.80 -15.70 14.97
N LYS A 188 -2.38 -16.90 15.00
CA LYS A 188 -2.40 -17.87 13.89
C LYS A 188 -3.80 -18.29 13.49
N ASP A 189 -4.78 -18.14 14.37
CA ASP A 189 -6.18 -18.45 14.10
C ASP A 189 -7.12 -17.42 14.72
N ILE A 190 -8.27 -17.19 14.09
CA ILE A 190 -9.27 -16.23 14.49
C ILE A 190 -9.78 -16.45 15.92
N LYS A 191 -9.78 -17.71 16.39
CA LYS A 191 -10.23 -18.10 17.73
C LYS A 191 -9.29 -17.65 18.84
N GLU A 192 -8.05 -17.31 18.49
CA GLU A 192 -7.06 -16.77 19.44
C GLU A 192 -7.34 -15.30 19.76
N LEU A 193 -8.14 -14.59 18.93
CA LEU A 193 -8.53 -13.22 19.22
C LEU A 193 -9.54 -13.15 20.38
N PRO A 194 -9.48 -12.10 21.20
CA PRO A 194 -10.50 -11.88 22.23
C PRO A 194 -11.91 -11.83 21.62
N PRO A 195 -12.92 -12.51 22.19
CA PRO A 195 -14.27 -12.57 21.61
C PRO A 195 -14.89 -11.18 21.34
N HIS A 196 -14.59 -10.20 22.20
CA HIS A 196 -15.05 -8.83 22.02
C HIS A 196 -14.50 -8.18 20.73
N ARG A 197 -13.27 -8.52 20.33
CA ARG A 197 -12.66 -8.04 19.08
C ARG A 197 -13.47 -8.48 17.85
N LEU A 198 -13.92 -9.73 17.85
CA LEU A 198 -14.76 -10.28 16.77
C LEU A 198 -16.14 -9.61 16.74
N ALA A 199 -16.71 -9.32 17.92
CA ALA A 199 -17.98 -8.61 18.02
C ALA A 199 -17.88 -7.16 17.48
N GLU A 200 -16.79 -6.44 17.76
CA GLU A 200 -16.54 -5.11 17.20
C GLU A 200 -16.42 -5.13 15.67
N ILE A 201 -15.67 -6.09 15.11
CA ILE A 201 -15.49 -6.25 13.66
C ILE A 201 -16.84 -6.55 12.99
N ARG A 202 -17.58 -7.54 13.51
CA ARG A 202 -18.93 -7.89 13.02
C ARG A 202 -19.83 -6.66 13.01
N ARG A 203 -19.87 -5.94 14.13
CA ARG A 203 -20.76 -4.79 14.29
C ARG A 203 -20.44 -3.66 13.32
N PHE A 204 -19.16 -3.43 13.05
CA PHE A 204 -18.74 -2.43 12.07
C PHE A 204 -19.31 -2.74 10.67
N PHE A 205 -19.15 -3.96 10.16
CA PHE A 205 -19.63 -4.32 8.82
C PHE A 205 -21.16 -4.38 8.72
N GLU A 206 -21.85 -4.74 9.80
CA GLU A 206 -23.32 -4.64 9.84
C GLU A 206 -23.81 -3.17 9.83
N ASP A 207 -23.07 -2.24 10.42
CA ASP A 207 -23.51 -0.85 10.63
C ASP A 207 -23.05 0.14 9.54
N TYR A 208 -21.88 -0.08 8.91
CA TYR A 208 -21.21 1.00 8.14
C TYR A 208 -22.03 1.53 6.96
N LYS A 209 -22.87 0.68 6.34
CA LYS A 209 -23.77 1.04 5.23
C LYS A 209 -25.23 1.32 5.65
N LYS A 210 -25.57 1.31 6.94
CA LYS A 210 -26.97 1.51 7.39
C LYS A 210 -27.56 2.87 6.99
N ASN A 211 -26.76 3.94 7.08
CA ASN A 211 -27.19 5.28 6.66
C ASN A 211 -27.29 5.42 5.12
N GLU A 212 -26.89 4.40 4.37
CA GLU A 212 -27.11 4.28 2.92
C GLU A 212 -28.38 3.46 2.61
N ASN A 213 -29.16 3.07 3.63
CA ASN A 213 -30.31 2.16 3.53
C ASN A 213 -29.96 0.79 2.92
N LYS A 214 -28.71 0.34 3.10
CA LYS A 214 -28.27 -1.00 2.68
C LYS A 214 -28.22 -1.95 3.87
N LYS A 215 -28.44 -3.22 3.59
CA LYS A 215 -28.36 -4.31 4.56
C LYS A 215 -27.11 -5.14 4.26
N VAL A 216 -26.32 -5.37 5.31
CA VAL A 216 -25.15 -6.24 5.32
C VAL A 216 -25.36 -7.24 6.44
N ASP A 217 -25.19 -8.52 6.14
CA ASP A 217 -25.23 -9.60 7.11
C ASP A 217 -23.85 -10.27 7.17
N VAL A 218 -23.28 -10.38 8.37
CA VAL A 218 -22.02 -11.07 8.62
C VAL A 218 -22.36 -12.44 9.20
N GLU A 219 -21.80 -13.52 8.66
CA GLU A 219 -22.00 -14.88 9.19
C GLU A 219 -20.95 -15.22 10.26
N ASP A 220 -20.88 -16.47 10.69
CA ASP A 220 -19.87 -16.90 11.66
C ASP A 220 -18.45 -16.84 11.06
N PHE A 221 -17.51 -16.32 11.85
CA PHE A 221 -16.11 -16.27 11.45
C PHE A 221 -15.56 -17.69 11.29
N LEU A 222 -14.92 -17.94 10.15
CA LEU A 222 -14.32 -19.21 9.80
C LEU A 222 -12.80 -19.19 10.12
N PRO A 223 -12.19 -20.37 10.39
CA PRO A 223 -10.81 -20.47 10.84
C PRO A 223 -9.79 -20.10 9.75
N ALA A 224 -8.51 -20.06 10.12
CA ALA A 224 -7.43 -19.68 9.22
C ALA A 224 -7.39 -20.52 7.94
N GLU A 225 -7.67 -21.83 8.03
CA GLU A 225 -7.67 -22.72 6.87
C GLU A 225 -8.67 -22.29 5.80
N ALA A 226 -9.86 -21.82 6.20
CA ALA A 226 -10.87 -21.35 5.26
C ALA A 226 -10.40 -20.09 4.52
N ALA A 227 -9.71 -19.18 5.22
CA ALA A 227 -9.12 -17.98 4.63
C ALA A 227 -8.02 -18.32 3.62
N ILE A 228 -7.16 -19.27 3.97
CA ILE A 228 -6.06 -19.74 3.12
C ILE A 228 -6.60 -20.34 1.82
N GLU A 229 -7.63 -21.18 1.89
CA GLU A 229 -8.28 -21.74 0.70
C GLU A 229 -8.99 -20.68 -0.14
N ALA A 230 -9.64 -19.69 0.48
CA ALA A 230 -10.27 -18.57 -0.23
C ALA A 230 -9.24 -17.72 -1.01
N ILE A 231 -8.10 -17.39 -0.38
CA ILE A 231 -7.00 -16.66 -1.04
C ILE A 231 -6.46 -17.48 -2.22
N LYS A 232 -6.22 -18.78 -2.00
CA LYS A 232 -5.73 -19.68 -3.05
C LYS A 232 -6.68 -19.75 -4.24
N TYR A 233 -7.98 -19.92 -4.00
CA TYR A 233 -8.99 -19.90 -5.06
C TYR A 233 -8.96 -18.57 -5.84
N SER A 234 -8.86 -17.45 -5.14
CA SER A 234 -8.77 -16.13 -5.76
C SER A 234 -7.49 -15.93 -6.58
N MET A 235 -6.36 -16.53 -6.17
CA MET A 235 -5.13 -16.57 -6.96
C MET A 235 -5.30 -17.37 -8.26
N ASP A 236 -5.97 -18.52 -8.19
CA ASP A 236 -6.21 -19.39 -9.36
C ASP A 236 -7.15 -18.70 -10.38
N LEU A 237 -8.17 -17.98 -9.89
CA LEU A 237 -9.02 -17.12 -10.71
C LEU A 237 -8.22 -16.00 -11.38
N TYR A 238 -7.34 -15.34 -10.61
CA TYR A 238 -6.51 -14.26 -11.14
C TYR A 238 -5.57 -14.74 -12.23
N ALA A 239 -4.94 -15.91 -12.05
CA ALA A 239 -4.09 -16.51 -13.06
C ALA A 239 -4.87 -16.78 -14.37
N SER A 240 -6.10 -17.27 -14.26
CA SER A 240 -6.99 -17.51 -15.41
C SER A 240 -7.37 -16.20 -16.10
N TYR A 241 -7.76 -15.18 -15.31
CA TYR A 241 -8.08 -13.84 -15.79
C TYR A 241 -6.93 -13.21 -16.59
N ILE A 242 -5.69 -13.32 -16.12
CA ILE A 242 -4.52 -12.80 -16.84
C ILE A 242 -4.29 -13.54 -18.15
N VAL A 243 -4.40 -14.87 -18.16
CA VAL A 243 -4.23 -15.66 -19.39
C VAL A 243 -5.29 -15.30 -20.44
N GLU A 244 -6.54 -15.13 -20.03
CA GLU A 244 -7.63 -14.73 -20.92
C GLU A 244 -7.45 -13.29 -21.44
N SER A 245 -7.04 -12.36 -20.57
CA SER A 245 -6.78 -10.96 -20.93
C SER A 245 -5.62 -10.83 -21.92
N LEU A 246 -4.62 -11.71 -21.85
CA LEU A 246 -3.50 -11.73 -22.80
C LEU A 246 -3.83 -12.38 -24.15
N ARG A 247 -4.97 -13.08 -24.26
CA ARG A 247 -5.41 -13.73 -25.52
C ARG A 247 -6.24 -12.81 -26.42
N GLN A 248 -6.77 -11.72 -25.86
CA GLN A 248 -7.58 -10.72 -26.57
C GLN A 248 -6.70 -9.65 -27.20
#